data_AF-A0A7W8E858-F1
#
_entry.id   AF-A0A7W8E858-F1
#
_cell.length_a   1.000
_cell.length_b   1.000
_cell.length_c   1.000
_cell.angle_alpha   90.00
_cell.angle_beta   90.00
_cell.angle_gamma   90.00
#
_symmetry.space_group_name_H-M   'P 1'
#
loop_
_entity.id
_entity.type
_entity.pdbx_description
1 polymer ?
#
loop_
_entity_poly.entity_id
_entity_poly.type
_entity_poly.pdbx_seq_one_letter_code
_entity_poly.pdbx_strand_id
1 'polypeptide(L)'
;MKMLLYFAFDLQSFQISGVPAWADKNRYDIEALPPASSESRTAVQPPMKATPSDEQRKMLQNLLVERFGLKFHRETKEGPVYLLLRGKGQLRLEAPAHPEGDSRGGVIMMQGGIADGSAFGLNISMPFLARQLSSNLDRPVLDRTGLPGLYDFQLEPDDPTNHDMTAAIVDAMNRLGLKLKAAKGPVETIVIDSVTEPTEN
;
A
#
# COMPACT_ATOMS: atom_id res chain seq x y z
N MET A 1 16.01 -9.56 -2.19
CA MET A 1 14.87 -10.47 -2.46
C MET A 1 13.58 -9.94 -1.84
N LYS A 2 13.61 -9.47 -0.60
CA LYS A 2 12.43 -8.94 0.13
C LYS A 2 11.58 -7.93 -0.65
N MET A 3 12.21 -7.03 -1.41
CA MET A 3 11.49 -6.08 -2.28
C MET A 3 10.65 -6.78 -3.36
N LEU A 4 11.14 -7.87 -3.95
CA LEU A 4 10.39 -8.67 -4.92
C LEU A 4 9.19 -9.34 -4.27
N LEU A 5 9.30 -9.79 -3.01
CA LEU A 5 8.17 -10.34 -2.25
C LEU A 5 7.10 -9.27 -1.99
N TYR A 6 7.50 -8.05 -1.62
CA TYR A 6 6.56 -6.94 -1.47
C TYR A 6 5.79 -6.65 -2.78
N PHE A 7 6.50 -6.62 -3.91
CA PHE A 7 5.85 -6.43 -5.22
C PHE A 7 4.99 -7.62 -5.65
N ALA A 8 5.47 -8.85 -5.49
CA ALA A 8 4.76 -10.04 -5.93
C ALA A 8 3.41 -10.21 -5.21
N PHE A 9 3.35 -9.88 -3.92
CA PHE A 9 2.19 -10.14 -3.07
C PHE A 9 1.40 -8.90 -2.67
N ASP A 10 1.76 -7.71 -3.19
CA ASP A 10 1.19 -6.42 -2.81
C ASP A 10 1.20 -6.16 -1.29
N LEU A 11 2.31 -6.51 -0.65
CA LEU A 11 2.44 -6.50 0.80
C LEU A 11 2.99 -5.18 1.31
N GLN A 12 2.48 -4.77 2.46
CA GLN A 12 3.10 -3.72 3.27
C GLN A 12 4.22 -4.31 4.15
N SER A 13 5.08 -3.42 4.67
CA SER A 13 6.28 -3.75 5.44
C SER A 13 6.03 -4.80 6.54
N PHE A 14 4.92 -4.65 7.25
CA PHE A 14 4.48 -5.47 8.38
C PHE A 14 3.75 -6.76 8.00
N GLN A 15 3.40 -6.97 6.73
CA GLN A 15 2.62 -8.13 6.26
C GLN A 15 3.50 -9.30 5.80
N ILE A 16 4.79 -9.30 6.13
CA ILE A 16 5.69 -10.38 5.77
C ILE A 16 6.51 -10.83 6.97
N SER A 17 6.67 -12.15 7.12
CA SER A 17 7.49 -12.75 8.17
C SER A 17 8.20 -14.01 7.66
N GLY A 18 9.16 -14.53 8.43
CA GLY A 18 9.93 -15.72 8.03
C GLY A 18 10.98 -15.49 6.94
N VAL A 19 11.19 -14.24 6.51
CA VAL A 19 12.20 -13.91 5.48
C VAL A 19 13.61 -14.21 6.01
N PRO A 20 14.38 -15.10 5.37
CA PRO A 20 15.76 -15.37 5.77
C PRO A 20 16.64 -14.13 5.68
N ALA A 21 17.65 -14.01 6.55
CA ALA A 21 18.50 -12.82 6.62
C ALA A 21 19.23 -12.47 5.31
N TRP A 22 19.58 -13.48 4.49
CA TRP A 22 20.20 -13.26 3.18
C TRP A 22 19.25 -12.56 2.20
N ALA A 23 17.95 -12.87 2.27
CA ALA A 23 16.93 -12.34 1.37
C ALA A 23 16.60 -10.86 1.64
N ASP A 24 16.92 -10.38 2.85
CA ASP A 24 16.82 -8.99 3.28
C ASP A 24 18.03 -8.16 2.82
N LYS A 25 19.24 -8.74 2.85
CA LYS A 25 20.50 -8.03 2.54
C LYS A 25 20.80 -7.95 1.04
N ASN A 26 20.50 -9.01 0.29
CA ASN A 26 20.91 -9.11 -1.10
C ASN A 26 19.88 -8.44 -2.03
N ARG A 27 20.37 -7.53 -2.88
CA ARG A 27 19.62 -7.00 -4.01
C ARG A 27 19.78 -7.97 -5.18
N TYR A 28 18.68 -8.22 -5.88
CA TYR A 28 18.66 -9.08 -7.07
C TYR A 28 18.05 -8.27 -8.18
N ASP A 29 18.71 -8.27 -9.34
CA ASP A 29 18.12 -7.84 -10.59
C ASP A 29 17.51 -9.07 -11.26
N ILE A 30 16.24 -8.96 -11.63
CA ILE A 30 15.52 -10.02 -12.35
C ILE A 30 15.18 -9.47 -13.73
N GLU A 31 15.85 -10.01 -14.73
CA GLU A 31 15.41 -9.87 -16.12
C GLU A 31 14.44 -11.00 -16.42
N ALA A 32 13.16 -10.65 -16.56
CA ALA A 32 12.11 -11.59 -16.92
C ALA A 32 11.32 -11.04 -18.12
N LEU A 33 11.18 -11.87 -19.15
CA LEU A 33 10.36 -11.57 -20.31
C LEU A 33 8.99 -12.21 -20.11
N PRO A 34 7.89 -11.42 -20.15
CA PRO A 34 6.54 -11.99 -20.21
C PRO A 34 6.37 -12.95 -21.39
N PRO A 35 5.35 -13.83 -21.40
CA PRO A 35 4.99 -14.62 -22.57
C PRO A 35 4.62 -13.73 -23.77
N ALA A 36 4.72 -14.27 -25.00
CA ALA A 36 4.40 -13.53 -26.23
C ALA A 36 2.96 -13.01 -26.27
N SER A 37 2.06 -13.73 -25.59
CA SER A 37 0.63 -13.43 -25.47
C SER A 37 0.27 -12.44 -24.36
N SER A 38 1.24 -11.98 -23.56
CA SER A 38 0.97 -11.10 -22.42
C SER A 38 0.73 -9.65 -22.89
N GLU A 39 -0.34 -9.03 -22.40
CA GLU A 39 -0.64 -7.60 -22.64
C GLU A 39 0.47 -6.70 -22.08
N SER A 40 1.18 -7.17 -21.06
CA SER A 40 2.35 -6.51 -20.48
C SER A 40 3.54 -6.42 -21.47
N ARG A 41 3.54 -7.20 -22.56
CA ARG A 41 4.59 -7.16 -23.60
C ARG A 41 4.43 -5.96 -24.54
N THR A 42 3.20 -5.46 -24.69
CA THR A 42 2.87 -4.33 -25.57
C THR A 42 2.61 -3.04 -24.81
N ALA A 43 2.65 -3.07 -23.47
CA ALA A 43 2.50 -1.90 -22.63
C ALA A 43 3.64 -0.90 -22.91
N VAL A 44 3.28 0.28 -23.43
CA VAL A 44 4.19 1.44 -23.51
C VAL A 44 4.61 1.76 -22.07
N GLN A 45 5.94 1.81 -21.85
CA GLN A 45 6.60 1.97 -20.56
C GLN A 45 5.69 2.66 -19.54
N PRO A 46 5.21 1.93 -18.53
CA PRO A 46 4.35 2.56 -17.57
C PRO A 46 5.24 3.59 -16.82
N PRO A 47 4.73 4.79 -16.49
CA PRO A 47 5.54 5.88 -15.92
C PRO A 47 6.38 5.34 -14.75
N MET A 48 7.58 5.87 -14.52
CA MET A 48 8.67 5.38 -13.63
C MET A 48 8.29 4.92 -12.20
N LYS A 49 7.02 4.92 -11.80
CA LYS A 49 6.45 4.46 -10.53
C LYS A 49 5.16 3.64 -10.70
N ALA A 50 5.00 2.93 -11.82
CA ALA A 50 3.79 2.16 -12.03
C ALA A 50 3.75 0.92 -11.13
N THR A 51 2.67 0.82 -10.37
CA THR A 51 2.32 -0.36 -9.60
C THR A 51 2.19 -1.57 -10.54
N PRO A 52 2.83 -2.72 -10.25
CA PRO A 52 2.70 -3.91 -11.09
C PRO A 52 1.25 -4.34 -11.26
N SER A 53 0.86 -4.72 -12.48
CA SER A 53 -0.46 -5.28 -12.77
C SER A 53 -0.65 -6.64 -12.08
N ASP A 54 -1.90 -7.07 -11.91
CA ASP A 54 -2.19 -8.39 -11.32
C ASP A 54 -1.56 -9.54 -12.12
N GLU A 55 -1.46 -9.40 -13.44
CA GLU A 55 -0.76 -10.36 -14.32
C GLU A 55 0.74 -10.38 -14.00
N GLN A 56 1.38 -9.21 -13.95
CA GLN A 56 2.81 -9.08 -13.62
C GLN A 56 3.12 -9.64 -12.23
N ARG A 57 2.25 -9.39 -11.25
CA ARG A 57 2.38 -9.95 -9.89
C ARG A 57 2.32 -11.47 -9.89
N LYS A 58 1.34 -12.06 -10.58
CA LYS A 58 1.23 -13.53 -10.71
C LYS A 58 2.45 -14.13 -11.39
N MET A 59 2.94 -13.50 -12.45
CA MET A 59 4.16 -13.96 -13.11
C MET A 59 5.38 -13.90 -12.20
N LEU A 60 5.52 -12.81 -11.43
CA LEU A 60 6.60 -12.68 -10.45
C LEU A 60 6.48 -13.72 -9.33
N GLN A 61 5.27 -13.99 -8.83
CA GLN A 61 5.02 -15.07 -7.86
C GLN A 61 5.49 -16.42 -8.42
N ASN A 62 5.09 -16.77 -9.65
CA ASN A 62 5.50 -18.02 -10.29
C ASN A 62 7.02 -18.11 -10.46
N LEU A 63 7.66 -17.03 -10.91
CA LEU A 63 9.12 -16.97 -11.04
C LEU A 63 9.81 -17.21 -9.70
N LEU A 64 9.32 -16.60 -8.61
CA LEU A 64 9.87 -16.80 -7.27
C LEU A 64 9.67 -18.25 -6.77
N VAL A 65 8.54 -18.87 -7.07
CA VAL A 65 8.30 -20.30 -6.75
C VAL A 65 9.26 -21.20 -7.53
N GLU A 66 9.38 -21.00 -8.84
CA GLU A 66 10.16 -21.89 -9.71
C GLU A 66 11.67 -21.72 -9.55
N ARG A 67 12.17 -20.48 -9.53
CA ARG A 67 13.60 -20.18 -9.54
C ARG A 67 14.20 -20.11 -8.14
N PHE A 68 13.43 -19.65 -7.17
CA PHE A 68 13.89 -19.43 -5.81
C PHE A 68 13.28 -20.44 -4.83
N GLY A 69 12.53 -21.43 -5.30
CA GLY A 69 11.92 -22.45 -4.44
C GLY A 69 11.01 -21.87 -3.36
N LEU A 70 10.37 -20.72 -3.64
CA LEU A 70 9.56 -20.01 -2.68
C LEU A 70 8.39 -20.90 -2.21
N LYS A 71 8.32 -21.14 -0.90
CA LYS A 71 7.16 -21.71 -0.21
C LYS A 71 6.68 -20.72 0.84
N PHE A 72 5.36 -20.54 0.90
CA PHE A 72 4.74 -19.61 1.82
C PHE A 72 3.31 -20.03 2.13
N HIS A 73 2.78 -19.50 3.22
CA HIS A 73 1.35 -19.56 3.54
C HIS A 73 0.86 -18.22 4.07
N ARG A 74 -0.47 -18.05 4.04
CA ARG A 74 -1.16 -16.91 4.65
C ARG A 74 -1.53 -17.26 6.07
N GLU A 75 -1.26 -16.33 6.97
CA GLU A 75 -1.70 -16.42 8.35
C GLU A 75 -2.41 -15.12 8.74
N THR A 76 -3.57 -15.25 9.39
CA THR A 76 -4.29 -14.11 9.96
C THR A 76 -4.23 -14.21 11.46
N LYS A 77 -3.61 -13.22 12.10
CA LYS A 77 -3.52 -13.11 13.56
C LYS A 77 -4.20 -11.85 14.04
N GLU A 78 -4.70 -11.87 15.27
CA GLU A 78 -5.16 -10.65 15.92
C GLU A 78 -3.96 -9.78 16.29
N GLY A 79 -3.97 -8.52 15.86
CA GLY A 79 -2.85 -7.59 16.04
C GLY A 79 -3.31 -6.13 16.07
N PRO A 80 -2.38 -5.19 16.21
CA PRO A 80 -2.69 -3.77 16.24
C PRO A 80 -3.13 -3.28 14.86
N VAL A 81 -4.28 -2.62 14.81
CA VAL A 81 -4.84 -2.01 13.59
C VAL A 81 -5.33 -0.59 13.88
N TYR A 82 -5.58 0.18 12.84
CA TYR A 82 -6.42 1.36 12.90
C TYR A 82 -7.79 1.06 12.29
N LEU A 83 -8.86 1.57 12.88
CA LEU A 83 -10.17 1.63 12.24
C LEU A 83 -10.34 3.00 11.64
N LEU A 84 -10.62 3.06 10.33
CA LEU A 84 -11.06 4.28 9.66
C LEU A 84 -12.58 4.37 9.80
N LEU A 85 -13.05 5.36 10.54
CA LEU A 85 -14.44 5.54 10.92
C LEU A 85 -14.98 6.85 10.38
N ARG A 86 -16.30 6.94 10.22
CA ARG A 86 -16.96 8.23 10.02
C ARG A 86 -16.79 9.07 11.30
N GLY A 87 -16.20 10.25 11.16
CA GLY A 87 -16.05 11.21 12.24
C GLY A 87 -17.35 11.97 12.53
N LYS A 88 -17.35 12.77 13.59
CA LYS A 88 -18.51 13.61 13.97
C LYS A 88 -18.59 14.93 13.20
N GLY A 89 -17.52 15.30 12.49
CA GLY A 89 -17.45 16.55 11.71
C GLY A 89 -18.15 16.45 10.35
N GLN A 90 -18.30 17.61 9.70
CA GLN A 90 -18.75 17.69 8.31
C GLN A 90 -17.80 16.89 7.40
N LEU A 91 -18.34 16.11 6.45
CA LEU A 91 -17.50 15.51 5.41
C LEU A 91 -17.01 16.59 4.48
N ARG A 92 -15.69 16.63 4.28
CA ARG A 92 -15.06 17.40 3.22
C ARG A 92 -14.68 16.45 2.08
N LEU A 93 -15.69 15.79 1.53
CA LEU A 93 -15.58 14.86 0.42
C LEU A 93 -16.57 15.31 -0.66
N GLU A 94 -16.10 15.39 -1.89
CA GLU A 94 -16.87 15.77 -3.06
C GLU A 94 -17.08 14.57 -3.96
N ALA A 95 -18.12 14.63 -4.81
CA ALA A 95 -18.25 13.67 -5.89
C ALA A 95 -17.06 13.83 -6.87
N PRO A 96 -16.56 12.74 -7.46
CA PRO A 96 -15.37 12.80 -8.30
C PRO A 96 -15.65 13.65 -9.55
N ALA A 97 -14.78 14.62 -9.82
CA ALA A 97 -14.87 15.44 -11.03
C ALA A 97 -14.60 14.60 -12.30
N HIS A 98 -13.78 13.56 -12.18
CA HIS A 98 -13.41 12.64 -13.24
C HIS A 98 -13.56 11.17 -12.79
N PRO A 99 -14.78 10.62 -12.77
CA PRO A 99 -15.04 9.27 -12.26
C PRO A 99 -14.38 8.15 -13.08
N GLU A 100 -14.03 8.42 -14.33
CA GLU A 100 -13.33 7.48 -15.23
C GLU A 100 -11.79 7.59 -15.10
N GLY A 101 -11.28 8.52 -14.30
CA GLY A 101 -9.84 8.73 -14.12
C GLY A 101 -9.20 7.74 -13.16
N ASP A 102 -7.87 7.60 -13.21
CA ASP A 102 -7.14 6.77 -12.25
C ASP A 102 -7.33 7.29 -10.82
N SER A 103 -7.62 6.38 -9.88
CA SER A 103 -7.62 6.69 -8.45
C SER A 103 -6.23 7.11 -7.97
N ARG A 104 -6.12 8.31 -7.40
CA ARG A 104 -4.86 8.82 -6.83
C ARG A 104 -5.15 9.55 -5.54
N GLY A 105 -4.33 9.33 -4.51
CA GLY A 105 -4.52 10.05 -3.26
C GLY A 105 -3.58 9.58 -2.17
N GLY A 106 -3.48 10.39 -1.13
CA GLY A 106 -2.64 10.16 0.03
C GLY A 106 -2.43 11.44 0.84
N VAL A 107 -1.71 11.29 1.94
CA VAL A 107 -1.16 12.41 2.69
C VAL A 107 0.16 12.80 2.02
N ILE A 108 0.34 14.10 1.74
CA ILE A 108 1.53 14.60 1.07
C ILE A 108 2.65 14.70 2.10
N MET A 109 3.82 14.18 1.72
CA MET A 109 5.03 14.25 2.52
C MET A 109 6.03 15.17 1.82
N MET A 110 6.50 16.19 2.52
CA MET A 110 7.55 17.07 2.00
C MET A 110 8.93 16.47 2.22
N GLN A 111 9.92 16.93 1.43
CA GLN A 111 11.31 16.55 1.63
C GLN A 111 11.77 16.86 3.06
N GLY A 112 12.56 15.95 3.65
CA GLY A 112 13.02 16.08 5.04
C GLY A 112 12.08 15.46 6.09
N GLY A 113 11.04 14.73 5.68
CA GLY A 113 10.14 14.03 6.59
C GLY A 113 9.11 14.95 7.27
N ILE A 114 8.87 16.13 6.70
CA ILE A 114 7.82 17.04 7.15
C ILE A 114 6.48 16.51 6.63
N ALA A 115 5.56 16.29 7.57
CA ALA A 115 4.19 15.91 7.29
C ALA A 115 3.29 17.07 7.72
N ASP A 116 3.05 17.99 6.80
CA ASP A 116 2.37 19.25 7.08
C ASP A 116 0.83 19.13 7.21
N GLY A 117 0.32 17.90 7.11
CA GLY A 117 -1.10 17.57 7.18
C GLY A 117 -1.87 17.82 5.89
N SER A 118 -1.19 18.14 4.77
CA SER A 118 -1.85 18.21 3.47
C SER A 118 -2.19 16.81 2.94
N ALA A 119 -3.35 16.69 2.31
CA ALA A 119 -3.83 15.42 1.80
C ALA A 119 -4.73 15.63 0.59
N PHE A 120 -4.73 14.69 -0.33
CA PHE A 120 -5.62 14.75 -1.48
C PHE A 120 -6.16 13.37 -1.84
N GLY A 121 -7.31 13.37 -2.50
CA GLY A 121 -7.94 12.22 -3.11
C GLY A 121 -8.57 12.65 -4.41
N LEU A 122 -8.30 11.91 -5.47
CA LEU A 122 -8.89 12.04 -6.79
C LEU A 122 -9.44 10.67 -7.17
N ASN A 123 -10.75 10.59 -7.33
CA ASN A 123 -11.49 9.39 -7.67
C ASN A 123 -11.18 8.20 -6.73
N ILE A 124 -11.10 8.44 -5.42
CA ILE A 124 -10.71 7.39 -4.46
C ILE A 124 -11.88 6.81 -3.67
N SER A 125 -11.83 5.50 -3.41
CA SER A 125 -12.73 4.84 -2.47
C SER A 125 -12.14 4.83 -1.05
N MET A 126 -12.98 4.66 -0.03
CA MET A 126 -12.51 4.50 1.36
C MET A 126 -11.58 3.30 1.57
N PRO A 127 -11.80 2.13 0.93
CA PRO A 127 -10.83 1.04 0.93
C PRO A 127 -9.47 1.43 0.33
N PHE A 128 -9.47 2.22 -0.75
CA PHE A 128 -8.23 2.72 -1.35
C PHE A 128 -7.49 3.65 -0.38
N LEU A 129 -8.20 4.60 0.23
CA LEU A 129 -7.64 5.50 1.24
C LEU A 129 -7.05 4.73 2.42
N ALA A 130 -7.78 3.76 2.97
CA ALA A 130 -7.33 2.92 4.06
C ALA A 130 -6.01 2.19 3.71
N ARG A 131 -5.88 1.65 2.49
CA ARG A 131 -4.63 1.03 2.03
C ARG A 131 -3.46 2.03 2.02
N GLN A 132 -3.67 3.24 1.50
CA GLN A 132 -2.63 4.28 1.49
C GLN A 132 -2.19 4.69 2.91
N LEU A 133 -3.15 4.85 3.81
CA LEU A 133 -2.86 5.17 5.22
C LEU A 133 -2.09 4.05 5.91
N SER A 134 -2.42 2.79 5.60
CA SER A 134 -1.75 1.63 6.19
C SER A 134 -0.26 1.59 5.86
N SER A 135 0.11 1.99 4.63
CA SER A 135 1.52 2.08 4.20
C SER A 135 2.33 3.10 5.01
N ASN A 136 1.69 4.18 5.48
CA ASN A 136 2.36 5.25 6.23
C ASN A 136 2.35 5.02 7.75
N LEU A 137 1.39 4.24 8.25
CA LEU A 137 1.19 3.97 9.68
C LEU A 137 1.82 2.65 10.14
N ASP A 138 2.44 1.89 9.23
CA ASP A 138 3.03 0.57 9.46
C ASP A 138 2.06 -0.42 10.15
N ARG A 139 0.75 -0.26 9.93
CA ARG A 139 -0.32 -1.10 10.51
C ARG A 139 -1.53 -1.14 9.58
N PRO A 140 -2.31 -2.23 9.56
CA PRO A 140 -3.54 -2.27 8.79
C PRO A 140 -4.51 -1.18 9.23
N VAL A 141 -5.11 -0.51 8.26
CA VAL A 141 -6.24 0.38 8.43
C VAL A 141 -7.47 -0.32 7.87
N LEU A 142 -8.45 -0.60 8.73
CA LEU A 142 -9.69 -1.27 8.36
C LEU A 142 -10.78 -0.21 8.12
N ASP A 143 -11.33 -0.19 6.91
CA ASP A 143 -12.45 0.68 6.58
C ASP A 143 -13.73 0.23 7.31
N ARG A 144 -14.25 1.16 8.12
CA ARG A 144 -15.49 1.08 8.89
C ARG A 144 -16.23 2.42 8.81
N THR A 145 -15.99 3.18 7.74
CA THR A 145 -16.63 4.48 7.51
C THR A 145 -18.10 4.33 7.14
N GLY A 146 -18.44 3.25 6.42
CA GLY A 146 -19.77 3.07 5.84
C GLY A 146 -20.07 4.06 4.71
N LEU A 147 -19.05 4.68 4.11
CA LEU A 147 -19.19 5.66 3.04
C LEU A 147 -19.00 4.97 1.67
N PRO A 148 -20.08 4.78 0.89
CA PRO A 148 -20.00 4.12 -0.41
C PRO A 148 -19.65 5.12 -1.52
N GLY A 149 -18.92 4.64 -2.54
CA GLY A 149 -18.63 5.41 -3.74
C GLY A 149 -17.19 5.89 -3.81
N LEU A 150 -16.97 6.86 -4.69
CA LEU A 150 -15.69 7.47 -4.99
C LEU A 150 -15.76 8.95 -4.59
N TYR A 151 -14.62 9.51 -4.19
CA TYR A 151 -14.56 10.86 -3.66
C TYR A 151 -13.33 11.61 -4.14
N ASP A 152 -13.52 12.89 -4.33
CA ASP A 152 -12.46 13.88 -4.43
C ASP A 152 -12.34 14.65 -3.12
N PHE A 153 -11.11 15.00 -2.74
CA PHE A 153 -10.85 15.97 -1.70
C PHE A 153 -9.46 16.58 -1.86
N GLN A 154 -9.31 17.78 -1.33
CA GLN A 154 -8.04 18.47 -1.20
C GLN A 154 -8.01 19.12 0.19
N LEU A 155 -6.94 18.87 0.93
CA LEU A 155 -6.63 19.52 2.19
C LEU A 155 -5.30 20.25 2.06
N GLU A 156 -5.36 21.53 2.38
CA GLU A 156 -4.18 22.36 2.53
C GLU A 156 -3.41 21.99 3.81
N PRO A 157 -2.11 22.30 3.87
CA PRO A 157 -1.31 22.15 5.09
C PRO A 157 -1.95 22.87 6.28
N ASP A 158 -1.86 22.30 7.48
CA ASP A 158 -2.35 22.93 8.72
C ASP A 158 -1.19 23.41 9.59
N ASP A 159 -0.15 22.57 9.72
CA ASP A 159 1.05 22.86 10.49
C ASP A 159 2.31 22.50 9.68
N PRO A 160 2.97 23.49 9.03
CA PRO A 160 4.14 23.24 8.21
C PRO A 160 5.38 22.82 9.02
N THR A 161 5.31 22.85 10.36
CA THR A 161 6.41 22.46 11.26
C THR A 161 6.23 21.07 11.86
N ASN A 162 5.16 20.36 11.51
CA ASN A 162 4.90 19.03 12.04
C ASN A 162 5.82 17.99 11.38
N HIS A 163 6.58 17.28 12.23
CA HIS A 163 7.47 16.18 11.86
C HIS A 163 6.92 14.80 12.28
N ASP A 164 5.77 14.75 12.96
CA ASP A 164 5.11 13.50 13.35
C ASP A 164 4.11 13.06 12.27
N MET A 165 4.52 12.03 11.54
CA MET A 165 3.74 11.36 10.50
C MET A 165 2.35 10.93 10.99
N THR A 166 2.27 10.29 12.16
CA THR A 166 1.01 9.74 12.66
C THR A 166 0.07 10.87 13.08
N ALA A 167 0.60 11.90 13.74
CA ALA A 167 -0.17 13.06 14.13
C ALA A 167 -0.75 13.80 12.91
N ALA A 168 0.06 14.02 11.87
CA ALA A 168 -0.37 14.67 10.64
C ALA A 168 -1.48 13.89 9.92
N ILE A 169 -1.34 12.56 9.84
CA ILE A 169 -2.37 11.69 9.26
C ILE A 169 -3.67 11.75 10.07
N VAL A 170 -3.59 11.66 11.40
CA VAL A 170 -4.76 11.73 12.28
C VAL A 170 -5.48 13.07 12.14
N ASP A 171 -4.72 14.16 12.09
CA ASP A 171 -5.25 15.51 11.88
C ASP A 171 -5.95 15.65 10.52
N ALA A 172 -5.29 15.28 9.42
CA ALA A 172 -5.87 15.32 8.09
C ALA A 172 -7.19 14.52 8.02
N MET A 173 -7.23 13.32 8.61
CA MET A 173 -8.46 12.53 8.66
C MET A 173 -9.55 13.22 9.48
N ASN A 174 -9.24 13.83 10.62
CA ASN A 174 -10.21 14.58 11.40
C ASN A 174 -10.77 15.79 10.62
N ARG A 175 -9.91 16.52 9.89
CA ARG A 175 -10.30 17.67 9.05
C ARG A 175 -11.19 17.25 7.87
N LEU A 176 -11.03 16.04 7.33
CA LEU A 176 -11.95 15.44 6.35
C LEU A 176 -13.31 15.02 6.95
N GLY A 177 -13.45 15.05 8.27
CA GLY A 177 -14.61 14.48 8.97
C GLY A 177 -14.53 12.96 9.09
N LEU A 178 -13.36 12.36 8.91
CA LEU A 178 -13.10 10.95 9.21
C LEU A 178 -12.47 10.84 10.61
N LYS A 179 -12.26 9.62 11.07
CA LYS A 179 -11.59 9.35 12.35
C LYS A 179 -10.76 8.09 12.26
N LEU A 180 -9.49 8.19 12.64
CA LEU A 180 -8.65 7.02 12.89
C LEU A 180 -8.74 6.65 14.38
N LYS A 181 -8.95 5.36 14.66
CA LYS A 181 -8.98 4.83 16.02
C LYS A 181 -8.10 3.59 16.12
N ALA A 182 -7.11 3.62 17.00
CA ALA A 182 -6.32 2.43 17.32
C ALA A 182 -7.23 1.33 17.92
N ALA A 183 -7.06 0.10 17.44
CA ALA A 183 -7.83 -1.06 17.87
C ALA A 183 -7.01 -2.35 17.72
N LYS A 184 -7.60 -3.48 18.11
CA LYS A 184 -7.15 -4.80 17.72
C LYS A 184 -8.05 -5.35 16.62
N GLY A 185 -7.47 -6.07 15.68
CA GLY A 185 -8.18 -6.65 14.55
C GLY A 185 -7.34 -7.66 13.77
N PRO A 186 -7.91 -8.26 12.72
CA PRO A 186 -7.19 -9.22 11.89
C PRO A 186 -6.06 -8.52 11.12
N VAL A 187 -4.86 -9.10 11.22
CA VAL A 187 -3.67 -8.73 10.45
C VAL A 187 -3.29 -9.93 9.61
N GLU A 188 -3.50 -9.83 8.30
CA GLU A 188 -3.05 -10.85 7.35
C GLU A 188 -1.56 -10.67 7.07
N THR A 189 -0.80 -11.75 7.23
CA THR A 189 0.64 -11.82 7.04
C THR A 189 0.97 -12.99 6.11
N ILE A 190 1.89 -12.77 5.17
CA ILE A 190 2.53 -13.83 4.41
C ILE A 190 3.73 -14.35 5.21
N VAL A 191 3.70 -15.63 5.54
CA VAL A 191 4.81 -16.32 6.22
C VAL A 191 5.61 -17.05 5.16
N ILE A 192 6.88 -16.70 5.03
CA ILE A 192 7.82 -17.39 4.14
C ILE A 192 8.32 -18.65 4.85
N ASP A 193 7.95 -19.82 4.33
CA ASP A 193 8.34 -21.12 4.86
C ASP A 193 9.74 -21.51 4.39
N SER A 194 10.03 -21.26 3.12
CA SER A 194 11.36 -21.44 2.55
C SER A 194 11.56 -20.56 1.33
N VAL A 195 12.77 -20.08 1.16
CA VAL A 195 13.25 -19.50 -0.09
C VAL A 195 14.72 -19.86 -0.22
N THR A 196 15.13 -20.21 -1.43
CA THR A 196 16.48 -20.65 -1.77
C THR A 196 17.22 -19.49 -2.42
N GLU A 197 18.46 -19.28 -2.00
CA GLU A 197 19.34 -18.33 -2.66
C GLU A 197 19.67 -18.88 -4.06
N PRO A 198 19.44 -18.10 -5.14
CA PRO A 198 19.71 -18.58 -6.48
C PRO A 198 21.21 -18.79 -6.64
N THR A 199 21.61 -19.83 -7.37
CA THR A 199 22.98 -19.94 -7.87
C THR A 199 23.18 -18.91 -8.98
N GLU A 200 24.37 -18.32 -9.09
CA GLU A 200 24.70 -17.40 -10.20
C GLU A 200 24.36 -18.05 -11.55
N ASN A 201 23.79 -17.26 -12.47
CA ASN A 201 23.49 -17.65 -13.85
C ASN A 201 24.74 -17.53 -14.73
#